data_AF-S7PMQ1-F1
#
_entry.id   AF-S7PMQ1-F1
#
_cell.length_a   1.000
_cell.length_b   1.000
_cell.length_c   1.000
_cell.angle_alpha   90.00
_cell.angle_beta   90.00
_cell.angle_gamma   90.00
#
_symmetry.space_group_name_H-M   'P 1'
#
loop_
_entity.id
_entity.type
_entity.pdbx_description
1 polymer ?
#
loop_
_entity_poly.entity_id
_entity_poly.type
_entity_poly.pdbx_seq_one_letter_code
_entity_poly.pdbx_strand_id
1 'polypeptide(L)'
;LCLGPQVQFNVVVSAFSLSELPSKADRAEIVQTLWRKTSDFLILVENGTKAEHCLLKEARDLVLKGKEKSPLDPRPGFVFAPCPHELPCPQLTASKPLACSFSQAYHPIPFSWSKKPKEEKFSMVILARGSPEEANRWPRITQPVLKRPRHVHCHLCCPDGHMQHAVLTARRHGRYGGCDHN
;
A
#
# COMPACT_ATOMS: atom_id res chain seq x y z
N LEU A 1 -14.20 -14.79 -15.92
CA LEU A 1 -14.14 -15.90 -14.94
C LEU A 1 -15.56 -16.31 -14.57
N CYS A 2 -16.05 -17.44 -15.09
CA CYS A 2 -17.39 -17.99 -14.80
C CYS A 2 -17.40 -18.75 -13.46
N LEU A 3 -16.95 -18.10 -12.39
CA LEU A 3 -17.02 -18.66 -11.04
C LEU A 3 -18.36 -18.27 -10.43
N GLY A 4 -19.09 -19.24 -9.89
CA GLY A 4 -20.38 -19.01 -9.23
C GLY A 4 -20.30 -17.90 -8.17
N PRO A 5 -21.43 -17.23 -7.88
CA PRO A 5 -21.47 -16.04 -7.03
C PRO A 5 -21.07 -16.30 -5.57
N GLN A 6 -20.91 -17.56 -5.14
CA GLN A 6 -20.73 -17.95 -3.73
C GLN A 6 -19.30 -18.31 -3.33
N VAL A 7 -18.33 -18.32 -4.25
CA VAL A 7 -16.95 -18.72 -3.92
C VAL A 7 -16.12 -17.51 -3.52
N GLN A 8 -15.50 -17.59 -2.35
CA GLN A 8 -14.46 -16.68 -1.87
C GLN A 8 -13.09 -17.37 -1.84
N PHE A 9 -12.03 -16.58 -1.90
CA PHE A 9 -10.64 -17.01 -1.80
C PHE A 9 -9.96 -16.29 -0.65
N ASN A 10 -9.05 -16.98 0.06
CA ASN A 10 -8.27 -16.36 1.14
C ASN A 10 -7.45 -15.18 0.63
N VAL A 11 -6.85 -15.30 -0.57
CA VAL A 11 -6.06 -14.24 -1.19
C VAL A 11 -6.56 -13.98 -2.61
N VAL A 12 -6.83 -12.72 -2.92
CA VAL A 12 -7.15 -12.24 -4.26
C VAL A 12 -6.11 -11.21 -4.66
N VAL A 13 -5.54 -11.36 -5.86
CA VAL A 13 -4.49 -10.46 -6.36
C VAL A 13 -4.92 -9.88 -7.70
N SER A 14 -4.81 -8.57 -7.85
CA SER A 14 -4.82 -7.88 -9.14
C SER A 14 -3.52 -7.08 -9.25
N ALA A 15 -2.65 -7.51 -10.16
CA ALA A 15 -1.37 -6.89 -10.40
C ALA A 15 -1.35 -6.34 -11.83
N PHE A 16 -1.01 -5.06 -11.98
CA PHE A 16 -0.81 -4.35 -13.23
C PHE A 16 -1.96 -4.51 -14.23
N SER A 17 -3.20 -4.41 -13.75
CA SER A 17 -4.40 -4.75 -14.55
C SER A 17 -5.55 -3.76 -14.39
N LEU A 18 -5.64 -3.02 -13.27
CA LEU A 18 -6.68 -2.01 -13.11
C LEU A 18 -6.46 -0.82 -14.05
N SER A 19 -5.20 -0.48 -14.35
CA SER A 19 -4.85 0.58 -15.28
C SER A 19 -5.24 0.27 -16.74
N GLU A 20 -5.40 -1.01 -17.10
CA GLU A 20 -5.80 -1.45 -18.43
C GLU A 20 -7.32 -1.35 -18.67
N LEU A 21 -8.11 -1.17 -17.60
CA LEU A 21 -9.56 -1.07 -17.69
C LEU A 21 -9.99 0.30 -18.27
N PRO A 22 -10.92 0.31 -19.24
CA PRO A 22 -11.14 1.47 -20.10
C PRO A 22 -11.80 2.65 -19.37
N SER A 23 -12.60 2.39 -18.33
CA SER A 23 -13.28 3.44 -17.58
C SER A 23 -13.14 3.32 -16.07
N LYS A 24 -13.44 4.42 -15.36
CA LYS A 24 -13.54 4.44 -13.90
C LYS A 24 -14.66 3.54 -13.37
N ALA A 25 -15.76 3.41 -14.14
CA ALA A 25 -16.87 2.55 -13.78
C ALA A 25 -16.45 1.07 -13.82
N ASP A 26 -15.77 0.64 -14.88
CA ASP A 26 -15.27 -0.73 -15.02
C ASP A 26 -14.28 -1.07 -13.89
N ARG A 27 -13.38 -0.13 -13.57
CA ARG A 27 -12.46 -0.28 -12.42
C ARG A 27 -13.20 -0.46 -11.11
N ALA A 28 -14.24 0.34 -10.87
CA ALA A 28 -15.03 0.25 -9.64
C ALA A 28 -15.77 -1.10 -9.54
N GLU A 29 -16.41 -1.53 -10.63
CA GLU A 29 -17.12 -2.81 -10.69
C GLU A 29 -16.18 -4.01 -10.47
N ILE A 30 -15.01 -3.99 -11.11
CA ILE A 30 -14.01 -5.03 -10.94
C ILE A 30 -13.47 -5.04 -9.51
N VAL A 31 -13.11 -3.89 -8.93
CA VAL A 31 -12.63 -3.81 -7.54
C VAL A 31 -13.68 -4.33 -6.55
N GLN A 32 -14.96 -3.97 -6.71
CA GLN A 32 -16.04 -4.50 -5.88
C GLN A 32 -16.19 -6.01 -6.05
N THR A 33 -16.10 -6.52 -7.29
CA THR A 33 -16.18 -7.94 -7.58
C THR A 33 -15.03 -8.72 -6.94
N LEU A 34 -13.80 -8.21 -7.03
CA LEU A 34 -12.62 -8.79 -6.38
C LEU A 34 -12.81 -8.80 -4.85
N TRP A 35 -13.30 -7.71 -4.28
CA TRP A 35 -13.55 -7.62 -2.84
C TRP A 35 -14.63 -8.59 -2.35
N ARG A 36 -15.73 -8.78 -3.09
CA ARG A 36 -16.76 -9.78 -2.76
C ARG A 36 -16.22 -11.22 -2.77
N LYS A 37 -15.23 -11.49 -3.63
CA LYS A 37 -14.54 -12.78 -3.74
C LYS A 37 -13.39 -12.95 -2.75
N THR A 38 -13.11 -11.96 -1.90
CA THR A 38 -11.99 -12.00 -0.94
C THR A 38 -12.48 -12.38 0.45
N SER A 39 -11.90 -13.44 1.01
CA SER A 39 -12.12 -13.89 2.39
C SER A 39 -11.11 -13.28 3.37
N ASP A 40 -9.81 -13.19 3.03
CA ASP A 40 -8.82 -12.59 3.94
C ASP A 40 -8.16 -11.35 3.36
N PHE A 41 -7.40 -11.47 2.26
CA PHE A 41 -6.57 -10.39 1.70
C PHE A 41 -6.85 -10.08 0.23
N LEU A 42 -7.09 -8.81 -0.06
CA LEU A 42 -7.11 -8.26 -1.43
C LEU A 42 -5.82 -7.46 -1.65
N ILE A 43 -4.99 -7.91 -2.58
CA ILE A 43 -3.72 -7.28 -2.94
C ILE A 43 -3.87 -6.62 -4.31
N LEU A 44 -3.72 -5.30 -4.35
CA LEU A 44 -3.73 -4.53 -5.59
C LEU A 44 -2.34 -3.95 -5.82
N VAL A 45 -1.75 -4.21 -6.98
CA VAL A 45 -0.41 -3.74 -7.37
C VAL A 45 -0.52 -3.05 -8.72
N GLU A 46 0.10 -1.88 -8.87
CA GLU A 46 0.19 -1.17 -10.15
C GLU A 46 1.58 -0.52 -10.30
N ASN A 47 1.86 0.06 -11.47
CA ASN A 47 3.12 0.77 -11.68
C ASN A 47 3.31 1.92 -10.67
N GLY A 48 4.56 2.27 -10.38
CA GLY A 48 4.94 3.24 -9.35
C GLY A 48 4.73 4.71 -9.74
N THR A 49 3.82 4.96 -10.68
CA THR A 49 3.48 6.25 -11.27
C THR A 49 2.42 6.97 -10.42
N LYS A 50 2.31 8.30 -10.57
CA LYS A 50 1.31 9.10 -9.84
C LYS A 50 -0.12 8.73 -10.25
N ALA A 51 -0.36 8.46 -11.53
CA ALA A 51 -1.70 8.17 -12.02
C ALA A 51 -2.23 6.86 -11.42
N GLU A 52 -1.44 5.80 -11.48
CA GLU A 52 -1.86 4.51 -10.93
C GLU A 52 -1.73 4.41 -9.40
N HIS A 53 -0.91 5.25 -8.75
CA HIS A 53 -1.07 5.49 -7.31
C HIS A 53 -2.46 6.09 -6.97
N CYS A 54 -2.93 7.07 -7.75
CA CYS A 54 -4.28 7.60 -7.58
C CYS A 54 -5.36 6.53 -7.84
N LEU A 55 -5.18 5.67 -8.84
CA LEU A 55 -6.10 4.53 -9.08
C LEU A 55 -6.19 3.62 -7.86
N LEU A 56 -5.06 3.22 -7.27
CA LEU A 56 -5.04 2.39 -6.07
C LEU A 56 -5.69 3.09 -4.86
N LYS A 57 -5.53 4.41 -4.73
CA LYS A 57 -6.24 5.19 -3.71
C LYS A 57 -7.76 5.17 -3.93
N GLU A 58 -8.22 5.33 -5.16
CA GLU A 58 -9.65 5.26 -5.48
C GLU A 58 -10.21 3.87 -5.15
N ALA A 59 -9.50 2.80 -5.54
CA ALA A 59 -9.88 1.42 -5.20
C ALA A 59 -9.93 1.19 -3.69
N ARG A 60 -8.91 1.66 -2.96
CA ARG A 60 -8.88 1.64 -1.49
C ARG A 60 -10.11 2.33 -0.90
N ASP A 61 -10.36 3.58 -1.31
CA ASP A 61 -11.47 4.36 -0.77
C ASP A 61 -12.83 3.73 -1.12
N LEU A 62 -12.96 3.10 -2.29
CA LEU A 62 -14.16 2.37 -2.71
C LEU A 62 -14.45 1.18 -1.80
N VAL A 63 -13.42 0.38 -1.47
CA VAL A 63 -13.56 -0.78 -0.59
C VAL A 63 -13.87 -0.36 0.85
N LEU A 64 -13.14 0.63 1.39
CA LEU A 64 -13.28 1.06 2.79
C LEU A 64 -14.55 1.86 3.08
N LYS A 65 -15.00 2.68 2.11
CA LYS A 65 -16.18 3.56 2.27
C LYS A 65 -17.44 2.98 1.61
N GLY A 66 -17.29 1.90 0.84
CA GLY A 66 -18.39 1.25 0.16
C GLY A 66 -19.45 0.80 1.16
N LYS A 67 -20.72 1.11 0.86
CA LYS A 67 -21.88 0.61 1.64
C LYS A 67 -22.16 -0.88 1.40
N GLU A 68 -21.38 -1.51 0.53
CA GLU A 68 -21.61 -2.86 0.06
C GLU A 68 -21.16 -3.88 1.12
N LYS A 69 -22.11 -4.24 1.99
CA LYS A 69 -22.01 -5.43 2.83
C LYS A 69 -22.10 -6.63 1.88
N SER A 70 -20.97 -7.25 1.59
CA SER A 70 -20.96 -8.53 0.87
C SER A 70 -21.90 -9.48 1.59
N PRO A 71 -22.93 -10.05 0.93
CA PRO A 71 -23.86 -10.97 1.58
C PRO A 71 -23.14 -12.18 2.21
N LEU A 72 -21.98 -12.54 1.65
CA LEU A 72 -21.17 -13.68 2.08
C LEU A 72 -20.25 -13.35 3.26
N ASP A 73 -19.82 -12.11 3.41
CA ASP A 73 -18.91 -11.70 4.49
C ASP A 73 -19.23 -10.28 4.97
N PRO A 74 -19.83 -10.14 6.17
CA PRO A 74 -20.21 -8.85 6.73
C PRO A 74 -19.03 -8.09 7.36
N ARG A 75 -17.84 -8.71 7.48
CA ARG A 75 -16.69 -8.07 8.12
C ARG A 75 -16.27 -6.82 7.32
N PRO A 76 -15.95 -5.71 8.00
CA PRO A 76 -15.46 -4.52 7.35
C PRO A 76 -14.09 -4.79 6.69
N GLY A 77 -13.71 -3.92 5.77
CA GLY A 77 -12.35 -3.89 5.25
C GLY A 77 -11.50 -2.90 6.04
N PHE A 78 -10.22 -3.19 6.18
CA PHE A 78 -9.23 -2.26 6.71
C PHE A 78 -7.95 -2.30 5.87
N VAL A 79 -7.12 -1.26 5.99
CA VAL A 79 -5.80 -1.24 5.35
C VAL A 79 -4.84 -2.08 6.18
N PHE A 80 -4.43 -3.23 5.63
CA PHE A 80 -3.40 -4.07 6.24
C PHE A 80 -2.01 -3.52 5.95
N ALA A 81 -1.77 -3.11 4.70
CA ALA A 81 -0.51 -2.51 4.26
C ALA A 81 -0.72 -1.65 3.00
N PRO A 82 0.23 -0.78 2.63
CA PRO A 82 1.42 -0.40 3.38
C PRO A 82 1.22 0.85 4.24
N CYS A 83 0.08 1.55 4.11
CA CYS A 83 -0.18 2.73 4.90
C CYS A 83 -0.55 2.33 6.33
N PRO A 84 0.01 2.97 7.37
CA PRO A 84 -0.36 2.71 8.75
C PRO A 84 -1.66 3.43 9.16
N HIS A 85 -2.41 3.95 8.20
CA HIS A 85 -3.59 4.78 8.39
C HIS A 85 -4.60 4.60 7.25
N GLU A 86 -5.84 5.01 7.52
CA GLU A 86 -6.95 5.01 6.54
C GLU A 86 -7.34 6.44 6.10
N LEU A 87 -6.60 7.43 6.60
CA LEU A 87 -6.71 8.85 6.25
C LEU A 87 -6.24 9.14 4.80
N PRO A 88 -6.50 10.35 4.27
CA PRO A 88 -5.91 10.79 2.99
C PRO A 88 -4.39 10.61 2.98
N CYS A 89 -3.85 10.08 1.89
CA CYS A 89 -2.41 9.83 1.76
C CYS A 89 -1.62 11.14 1.78
N PRO A 90 -0.69 11.35 2.72
CA PRO A 90 0.02 12.62 2.83
C PRO A 90 0.99 12.89 1.66
N GLN A 91 1.41 11.85 0.93
CA GLN A 91 2.21 12.00 -0.30
C GLN A 91 1.43 12.67 -1.44
N LEU A 92 0.11 12.54 -1.46
CA LEU A 92 -0.75 13.17 -2.45
C LEU A 92 -1.24 14.56 -2.04
N THR A 93 -1.29 14.86 -0.74
CA THR A 93 -1.72 16.16 -0.21
C THR A 93 -0.56 17.13 0.03
N ALA A 94 0.69 16.67 -0.08
CA ALA A 94 1.87 17.52 0.00
C ALA A 94 1.89 18.61 -1.09
N SER A 95 2.63 19.70 -0.84
CA SER A 95 2.79 20.82 -1.79
C SER A 95 3.27 20.38 -3.18
N LYS A 96 4.10 19.33 -3.22
CA LYS A 96 4.49 18.63 -4.45
C LYS A 96 4.03 17.17 -4.36
N PRO A 97 2.87 16.82 -4.93
CA PRO A 97 2.34 15.46 -4.83
C PRO A 97 3.25 14.44 -5.51
N LEU A 98 3.57 13.36 -4.80
CA LEU A 98 4.38 12.24 -5.27
C LEU A 98 3.58 10.93 -5.22
N ALA A 99 3.99 9.96 -6.04
CA ALA A 99 3.48 8.60 -5.91
C ALA A 99 4.03 7.96 -4.63
N CYS A 100 3.16 7.36 -3.81
CA CYS A 100 3.60 6.54 -2.69
C CYS A 100 3.97 5.13 -3.19
N SER A 101 5.14 5.03 -3.84
CA SER A 101 5.62 3.80 -4.48
C SER A 101 6.78 3.14 -3.74
N PHE A 102 7.09 1.93 -4.19
CA PHE A 102 8.23 1.12 -3.83
C PHE A 102 9.19 1.05 -5.01
N SER A 103 10.42 0.66 -4.73
CA SER A 103 11.48 0.48 -5.72
C SER A 103 12.19 -0.83 -5.43
N GLN A 104 12.16 -1.76 -6.37
CA GLN A 104 12.79 -3.08 -6.21
C GLN A 104 13.83 -3.28 -7.32
N ALA A 105 15.06 -3.57 -6.91
CA ALA A 105 16.10 -3.97 -7.84
C ALA A 105 15.89 -5.44 -8.25
N TYR A 106 16.07 -5.74 -9.53
CA TYR A 106 16.00 -7.09 -10.08
C TYR A 106 17.10 -7.32 -11.12
N HIS A 107 17.49 -8.58 -11.31
CA HIS A 107 18.38 -8.95 -12.40
C HIS A 107 17.53 -9.28 -13.63
N PRO A 108 17.76 -8.61 -14.78
CA PRO A 108 17.01 -8.95 -15.98
C PRO A 108 17.37 -10.36 -16.46
N ILE A 109 16.43 -11.01 -17.14
CA ILE A 109 16.65 -12.31 -17.76
C ILE A 109 17.88 -12.28 -18.70
N PRO A 110 18.62 -13.39 -18.84
CA PRO A 110 19.92 -13.44 -19.54
C PRO A 110 19.85 -13.14 -21.03
N PHE A 111 18.66 -12.98 -21.60
CA PHE A 111 18.43 -12.51 -22.97
C PHE A 111 18.59 -10.99 -23.12
N SER A 112 18.73 -10.24 -22.02
CA SER A 112 19.02 -8.82 -22.09
C SER A 112 20.53 -8.57 -22.22
N TRP A 113 20.91 -7.72 -23.16
CA TRP A 113 22.31 -7.29 -23.35
C TRP A 113 22.88 -6.52 -22.14
N SER A 114 22.04 -6.14 -21.16
CA SER A 114 22.44 -5.49 -19.93
C SER A 114 22.58 -6.49 -18.77
N LYS A 115 23.79 -6.71 -18.26
CA LYS A 115 24.03 -7.48 -17.02
C LYS A 115 23.80 -6.68 -15.74
N LYS A 116 23.52 -5.38 -15.85
CA LYS A 116 23.33 -4.50 -14.69
C LYS A 116 21.94 -4.76 -14.07
N PRO A 117 21.83 -4.78 -12.73
CA PRO A 117 20.53 -4.77 -12.07
C PRO A 117 19.69 -3.60 -12.58
N LYS A 118 18.41 -3.88 -12.83
CA LYS A 118 17.40 -2.87 -13.16
C LYS A 118 16.56 -2.60 -11.93
N GLU A 119 15.86 -1.47 -11.94
CA GLU A 119 14.97 -1.06 -10.88
C GLU A 119 13.55 -0.98 -11.42
N GLU A 120 12.60 -1.57 -10.71
CA GLU A 120 11.17 -1.48 -11.01
C GLU A 120 10.46 -0.73 -9.89
N LYS A 121 9.60 0.20 -10.29
CA LYS A 121 8.78 0.98 -9.36
C LYS A 121 7.35 0.52 -9.44
N PHE A 122 6.75 0.25 -8.28
CA PHE A 122 5.36 -0.17 -8.17
C PHE A 122 4.68 0.49 -6.97
N SER A 123 3.37 0.65 -7.05
CA SER A 123 2.52 1.04 -5.92
C SER A 123 1.70 -0.19 -5.52
N MET A 124 1.42 -0.35 -4.23
CA MET A 124 0.56 -1.45 -3.77
C MET A 124 -0.34 -1.01 -2.62
N VAL A 125 -1.49 -1.66 -2.49
CA VAL A 125 -2.35 -1.63 -1.31
C VAL A 125 -2.83 -3.04 -1.01
N ILE A 126 -2.78 -3.41 0.27
CA ILE A 126 -3.29 -4.67 0.80
C ILE A 126 -4.44 -4.34 1.74
N LEU A 127 -5.62 -4.81 1.39
CA LEU A 127 -6.83 -4.66 2.18
C LEU A 127 -7.16 -6.01 2.80
N ALA A 128 -7.56 -6.00 4.06
CA ALA A 128 -7.92 -7.21 4.78
C ALA A 128 -9.35 -7.14 5.33
N ARG A 129 -9.99 -8.31 5.46
CA ARG A 129 -11.29 -8.45 6.13
C ARG A 129 -11.12 -8.45 7.65
N GLY A 130 -12.06 -7.85 8.35
CA GLY A 130 -12.09 -7.78 9.81
C GLY A 130 -11.66 -6.42 10.34
N SER A 131 -11.02 -6.43 11.50
CA SER A 131 -10.49 -5.24 12.16
C SER A 131 -9.01 -5.42 12.42
N PRO A 132 -8.20 -4.35 12.33
CA PRO A 132 -6.80 -4.43 12.68
C PRO A 132 -6.66 -4.79 14.16
N GLU A 133 -5.72 -5.67 14.50
CA GLU A 133 -5.31 -5.88 15.89
C GLU A 133 -4.74 -4.56 16.43
N GLU A 134 -5.06 -4.19 17.69
CA GLU A 134 -4.69 -2.90 18.28
C GLU A 134 -3.18 -2.67 18.33
N ALA A 135 -2.39 -3.74 18.32
CA ALA A 135 -0.95 -3.66 18.33
C ALA A 135 -0.43 -3.34 16.91
N ASN A 136 0.27 -2.20 16.80
CA ASN A 136 1.34 -1.97 15.82
C ASN A 136 0.97 -1.31 14.47
N ARG A 137 0.27 -0.16 14.50
CA ARG A 137 0.35 0.82 13.39
C ARG A 137 1.66 1.61 13.48
N TRP A 138 2.80 1.00 13.16
CA TRP A 138 4.09 1.70 13.16
C TRP A 138 4.20 2.66 11.97
N PRO A 139 4.87 3.81 12.13
CA PRO A 139 5.15 4.68 10.99
C PRO A 139 5.92 3.94 9.89
N ARG A 140 5.48 4.12 8.63
CA ARG A 140 6.14 3.54 7.46
C ARG A 140 7.27 4.44 6.98
N ILE A 141 8.45 3.88 6.74
CA ILE A 141 9.52 4.58 6.01
C ILE A 141 9.12 4.72 4.53
N THR A 142 9.11 5.95 4.01
CA THR A 142 8.67 6.25 2.64
C THR A 142 9.81 6.62 1.69
N GLN A 143 11.04 6.76 2.19
CA GLN A 143 12.20 7.15 1.40
C GLN A 143 13.45 6.40 1.87
N PRO A 144 14.52 6.31 1.05
CA PRO A 144 15.79 5.74 1.48
C PRO A 144 16.27 6.36 2.80
N VAL A 145 16.65 5.49 3.74
CA VAL A 145 17.18 5.91 5.04
C VAL A 145 18.54 6.58 4.85
N LEU A 146 18.67 7.84 5.26
CA LEU A 146 19.91 8.59 5.08
C LEU A 146 20.80 8.41 6.31
N LYS A 147 21.78 7.53 6.19
CA LYS A 147 22.78 7.29 7.24
C LYS A 147 23.82 8.42 7.27
N ARG A 148 24.11 8.93 8.45
CA ARG A 148 25.20 9.88 8.74
C ARG A 148 26.04 9.33 9.91
N PRO A 149 27.27 9.82 10.12
CA PRO A 149 28.16 9.24 11.13
C PRO A 149 27.59 9.16 12.56
N ARG A 150 26.68 10.08 12.94
CA ARG A 150 26.13 10.16 14.32
C ARG A 150 24.61 10.14 14.41
N HIS A 151 23.93 10.15 13.27
CA HIS A 151 22.49 10.21 13.21
C HIS A 151 21.97 9.60 11.91
N VAL A 152 20.69 9.26 11.90
CA VAL A 152 20.00 8.64 10.77
C VAL A 152 18.73 9.42 10.52
N HIS A 153 18.55 9.89 9.28
CA HIS A 153 17.30 10.56 8.89
C HIS A 153 16.34 9.56 8.27
N CYS A 154 15.11 9.56 8.77
CA CYS A 154 14.00 8.76 8.28
C CYS A 154 12.83 9.68 7.91
N HIS A 155 12.28 9.49 6.71
CA HIS A 155 11.02 10.12 6.31
C HIS A 155 9.90 9.10 6.49
N LEU A 156 8.96 9.42 7.36
CA LEU A 156 7.95 8.52 7.89
C LEU A 156 6.55 8.98 7.48
N CYS A 157 5.71 8.04 7.06
CA CYS A 157 4.26 8.22 7.00
C CYS A 157 3.67 7.66 8.30
N CYS A 158 2.97 8.49 9.06
CA CYS A 158 2.54 8.17 10.41
C CYS A 158 1.05 7.76 10.48
N PRO A 159 0.63 7.07 11.55
CA PRO A 159 -0.77 6.61 11.72
C PRO A 159 -1.80 7.73 11.76
N ASP A 160 -1.37 8.94 12.13
CA ASP A 160 -2.16 10.17 12.13
C ASP A 160 -2.35 10.78 10.72
N GLY A 161 -1.80 10.15 9.68
CA GLY A 161 -1.91 10.61 8.30
C GLY A 161 -0.97 11.76 7.95
N HIS A 162 0.05 12.04 8.76
CA HIS A 162 1.06 13.07 8.49
C HIS A 162 2.42 12.49 8.06
N MET A 163 3.18 13.29 7.30
CA MET A 163 4.60 13.01 7.06
C MET A 163 5.44 13.56 8.22
N GLN A 164 6.35 12.75 8.73
CA GLN A 164 7.32 13.16 9.74
C GLN A 164 8.75 12.92 9.23
N HIS A 165 9.63 13.89 9.49
CA HIS A 165 11.07 13.71 9.34
C HIS A 165 11.68 13.45 10.72
N ALA A 166 12.09 12.21 10.97
CA ALA A 166 12.70 11.77 12.21
C ALA A 166 14.23 11.73 12.08
N VAL A 167 14.94 12.28 13.08
CA VAL A 167 16.40 12.19 13.19
C VAL A 167 16.75 11.31 14.38
N LEU A 168 17.12 10.06 14.08
CA LEU A 168 17.45 9.05 15.06
C LEU A 168 18.93 9.15 15.44
N THR A 169 19.22 9.10 16.74
CA THR A 169 20.59 9.14 17.28
C THR A 169 20.74 8.08 18.36
N ALA A 170 21.94 7.50 18.48
CA ALA A 170 22.21 6.49 19.50
C ALA A 170 22.03 7.03 20.94
N ARG A 171 22.29 8.32 21.14
CA ARG A 171 22.14 8.99 22.45
C ARG A 171 20.68 9.12 22.88
N ARG A 172 19.76 9.41 21.95
CA ARG A 172 18.36 9.70 22.27
C ARG A 172 17.44 8.47 22.14
N HIS A 173 17.78 7.52 21.28
CA HIS A 173 16.88 6.41 20.92
C HIS A 173 17.53 5.03 21.11
N GLY A 174 18.69 4.97 21.77
CA GLY A 174 19.47 3.73 21.90
C GLY A 174 20.08 3.25 20.58
N ARG A 175 20.85 2.14 20.62
CA ARG A 175 21.43 1.50 19.42
C ARG A 175 20.40 0.64 18.67
N TYR A 176 19.32 0.25 19.35
CA TYR A 176 18.19 -0.49 18.83
C TYR A 176 16.99 0.43 19.00
N GLY A 177 16.63 1.18 17.95
CA GLY A 177 15.59 2.20 18.02
C GLY A 177 14.22 1.62 18.35
N GLY A 178 13.94 1.47 19.64
CA GLY A 178 12.59 1.32 20.17
C GLY A 178 11.96 2.71 20.24
N CYS A 179 10.78 2.86 19.66
CA CYS A 179 9.95 4.02 19.91
C CYS A 179 9.46 3.94 21.37
N ASP A 180 10.19 4.57 22.29
CA ASP A 180 9.71 4.81 23.65
C ASP A 180 8.40 5.60 23.55
N HIS A 181 7.31 4.97 23.97
CA HIS A 181 6.02 5.63 24.16
C HIS A 181 6.10 6.40 25.47
N ASN A 182 5.95 7.72 25.39
CA ASN A 182 5.64 8.57 26.53
C ASN A 182 4.48 9.48 26.14
#